data_AF-E4ZCK4-F1
#
_entry.id   AF-E4ZCK4-F1
#
_cell.length_a   1.000
_cell.length_b   1.000
_cell.length_c   1.000
_cell.angle_alpha   90.00
_cell.angle_beta   90.00
_cell.angle_gamma   90.00
#
_symmetry.space_group_name_H-M   'P 1'
#
loop_
_entity.id
_entity.type
_entity.pdbx_description
1 polymer ?
#
loop_
_entity_poly.entity_id
_entity_poly.type
_entity_poly.pdbx_seq_one_letter_code
_entity_poly.pdbx_strand_id
1 'polypeptide(L)'
;MADAVKNQTGQQGAVLLSVEAGFGFKTAGKEQNQNYRQSRQSSLKAGGDINIRGREGDITVQGSNITAGDTIRLDSARDILLQSAQDSQHQDGKNRNAGVQVGVGVSVGAQTGVYIYAEAAYGKGKNRSDSQTHQNTLLQSDKLQLSSKGNTVLKW
;
A
#
# COMPACT_ATOMS: atom_id res chain seq x y z
N MET A 1 22.16 14.64 -21.58
CA MET A 1 21.79 16.04 -21.30
C MET A 1 20.93 16.02 -20.04
N ALA A 2 21.43 16.49 -18.90
CA ALA A 2 20.61 16.65 -17.70
C ALA A 2 20.61 18.14 -17.36
N ASP A 3 19.49 18.80 -17.68
CA ASP A 3 19.23 20.20 -17.38
C ASP A 3 18.67 20.30 -15.95
N ALA A 4 19.33 21.07 -15.10
CA ALA A 4 18.77 21.55 -13.85
C ALA A 4 19.02 23.05 -13.75
N VAL A 5 18.08 23.84 -14.28
CA VAL A 5 17.99 25.28 -14.06
C VAL A 5 16.69 25.57 -13.32
N LYS A 6 16.79 26.00 -12.06
CA LYS A 6 16.00 27.11 -11.49
C LYS A 6 16.40 27.38 -10.04
N ASN A 7 16.83 28.61 -9.75
CA ASN A 7 16.15 29.43 -8.75
C ASN A 7 16.53 30.93 -8.88
N GLN A 8 15.56 31.75 -9.30
CA GLN A 8 15.48 33.20 -9.05
C GLN A 8 14.34 33.31 -8.02
N THR A 9 14.41 34.01 -6.90
CA THR A 9 14.85 35.40 -6.69
C THR A 9 14.79 35.69 -5.17
N GLY A 10 15.67 36.57 -4.66
CA GLY A 10 15.32 37.44 -3.53
C GLY A 10 15.99 37.18 -2.17
N GLN A 11 17.31 37.29 -2.09
CA GLN A 11 18.08 37.96 -1.02
C GLN A 11 19.55 37.94 -1.44
N GLN A 12 20.28 39.04 -1.19
CA GLN A 12 21.68 39.22 -1.59
C GLN A 12 22.55 38.09 -1.00
N GLY A 13 22.92 37.13 -1.84
CA GLY A 13 23.73 35.97 -1.48
C GLY A 13 23.85 35.08 -2.71
N ALA A 14 25.08 34.89 -3.18
CA ALA A 14 25.43 34.35 -4.49
C ALA A 14 24.59 33.13 -4.96
N VAL A 15 23.96 33.26 -6.13
CA VAL A 15 23.48 32.10 -6.89
C VAL A 15 24.70 31.43 -7.52
N LEU A 16 25.04 30.22 -7.08
CA LEU A 16 26.16 29.43 -7.61
C LEU A 16 25.63 28.44 -8.65
N LEU A 17 26.00 28.61 -9.92
CA LEU A 17 25.84 27.58 -10.94
C LEU A 17 27.12 26.76 -11.01
N SER A 18 27.02 25.43 -10.95
CA SER A 18 28.15 24.51 -11.04
C SER A 18 27.92 23.44 -12.11
N VAL A 19 28.98 23.11 -12.85
CA VAL A 19 29.04 21.99 -13.77
C VAL A 19 30.23 21.12 -13.38
N GLU A 20 29.99 19.83 -13.20
CA GLU A 20 30.97 18.87 -12.69
C GLU A 20 31.19 17.74 -13.71
N ALA A 21 32.46 17.38 -13.92
CA ALA A 21 32.86 16.22 -14.70
C ALA A 21 33.85 15.38 -13.89
N GLY A 22 33.58 14.08 -13.75
CA GLY A 22 34.41 13.21 -12.91
C GLY A 22 34.26 11.74 -13.26
N PHE A 23 35.20 10.94 -12.76
CA PHE A 23 35.21 9.48 -12.90
C PHE A 23 35.02 8.86 -11.51
N GLY A 24 34.24 7.78 -11.41
CA GLY A 24 33.94 7.16 -10.13
C GLY A 24 33.28 5.79 -10.26
N PHE A 25 33.38 5.00 -9.19
CA PHE A 25 32.79 3.67 -9.11
C PHE A 25 31.66 3.69 -8.07
N LYS A 26 30.47 3.19 -8.44
CA LYS A 26 29.29 3.12 -7.58
C LYS A 26 28.77 1.68 -7.54
N THR A 27 28.59 1.13 -6.34
CA THR A 27 27.96 -0.17 -6.10
C THR A 27 26.62 0.02 -5.41
N ALA A 28 25.59 -0.71 -5.85
CA ALA A 28 24.26 -0.65 -5.29
C ALA A 28 23.66 -2.07 -5.20
N GLY A 29 23.14 -2.43 -4.03
CA GLY A 29 22.43 -3.68 -3.77
C GLY A 29 21.03 -3.41 -3.25
N LYS A 30 20.03 -4.11 -3.82
CA LYS A 30 18.64 -4.09 -3.36
C LYS A 30 18.15 -5.50 -3.09
N GLU A 31 17.58 -5.72 -1.92
CA GLU A 31 16.86 -6.95 -1.56
C GLU A 31 15.43 -6.56 -1.17
N GLN A 32 14.43 -7.21 -1.77
CA GLN A 32 13.03 -6.93 -1.49
C GLN A 32 12.28 -8.25 -1.34
N ASN A 33 11.72 -8.47 -0.16
CA ASN A 33 10.87 -9.61 0.15
C ASN A 33 9.44 -9.13 0.30
N GLN A 34 8.50 -9.76 -0.42
CA GLN A 34 7.09 -9.39 -0.38
C GLN A 34 6.23 -10.63 -0.15
N ASN A 35 5.39 -10.58 0.88
CA ASN A 35 4.45 -11.64 1.25
C ASN A 35 3.03 -11.09 1.14
N TYR A 36 2.17 -11.80 0.43
CA TYR A 36 0.77 -11.41 0.25
C TYR A 36 -0.15 -12.54 0.74
N ARG A 37 -1.12 -12.21 1.58
CA ARG A 37 -2.22 -13.10 1.98
C ARG A 37 -3.51 -12.45 1.55
N GLN A 38 -4.18 -13.07 0.59
CA GLN A 38 -5.45 -12.60 0.06
C GLN A 38 -6.56 -13.55 0.50
N SER A 39 -7.56 -13.00 1.18
CA SER A 39 -8.86 -13.61 1.34
C SER A 39 -9.58 -13.71 0.00
N ARG A 40 -10.36 -14.79 -0.17
CA ARG A 40 -11.18 -15.01 -1.35
C ARG A 40 -12.62 -14.65 -1.04
N GLN A 41 -13.15 -13.68 -1.78
CA GLN A 41 -14.55 -13.32 -1.68
C GLN A 41 -15.44 -14.46 -2.19
N SER A 42 -16.47 -14.84 -1.42
CA SER A 42 -17.50 -15.78 -1.89
C SER A 42 -18.64 -15.01 -2.57
N SER A 43 -19.27 -15.61 -3.59
CA SER A 43 -20.43 -15.02 -4.27
C SER A 43 -21.59 -16.01 -4.31
N LEU A 44 -22.77 -15.56 -3.88
CA LEU A 44 -24.01 -16.32 -3.95
C LEU A 44 -25.09 -15.45 -4.58
N LYS A 45 -25.70 -15.92 -5.67
CA LYS A 45 -26.73 -15.15 -6.38
C LYS A 45 -27.97 -16.01 -6.64
N ALA A 46 -29.15 -15.47 -6.40
CA ALA A 46 -30.42 -16.09 -6.72
C ALA A 46 -31.38 -15.05 -7.34
N GLY A 47 -32.18 -15.45 -8.32
CA GLY A 47 -33.20 -14.59 -8.95
C GLY A 47 -34.48 -14.41 -8.11
N GLY A 48 -34.66 -15.22 -7.07
CA GLY A 48 -35.74 -15.12 -6.09
C GLY A 48 -35.17 -14.98 -4.69
N ASP A 49 -35.52 -15.90 -3.79
CA ASP A 49 -35.08 -15.85 -2.40
C ASP A 49 -33.80 -16.64 -2.11
N ILE A 50 -33.01 -16.17 -1.14
CA ILE A 50 -31.92 -16.89 -0.50
C ILE A 50 -32.29 -17.15 0.96
N ASN A 51 -32.28 -18.42 1.35
CA ASN A 51 -32.71 -18.86 2.68
C ASN A 51 -31.61 -19.68 3.36
N ILE A 52 -30.93 -19.09 4.34
CA ILE A 52 -29.88 -19.74 5.12
C ILE A 52 -30.40 -19.98 6.53
N ARG A 53 -30.44 -21.25 6.95
CA ARG A 53 -30.97 -21.64 8.27
C ARG A 53 -29.96 -22.48 9.06
N GLY A 54 -29.49 -21.95 10.17
CA GLY A 54 -28.65 -22.67 11.13
C GLY A 54 -29.53 -23.31 12.20
N ARG A 55 -29.65 -24.64 12.21
CA ARG A 55 -30.57 -25.35 13.12
C ARG A 55 -30.04 -25.45 14.56
N GLU A 56 -28.72 -25.51 14.74
CA GLU A 56 -28.08 -25.72 16.06
C GLU A 56 -26.85 -24.82 16.29
N GLY A 57 -26.72 -23.72 15.55
CA GLY A 57 -25.55 -22.85 15.67
C GLY A 57 -25.65 -21.53 14.91
N ASP A 58 -24.50 -20.89 14.76
CA ASP A 58 -24.37 -19.53 14.25
C ASP A 58 -24.37 -19.50 12.71
N ILE A 59 -24.79 -18.38 12.13
CA ILE A 59 -24.58 -18.07 10.71
C ILE A 59 -23.47 -17.04 10.62
N THR A 60 -22.34 -17.40 10.01
CA THR A 60 -21.24 -16.46 9.73
C THR A 60 -21.12 -16.21 8.23
N VAL A 61 -21.13 -14.94 7.83
CA VAL A 61 -20.85 -14.50 6.46
C VAL A 61 -19.61 -13.61 6.49
N GLN A 62 -18.54 -14.03 5.83
CA GLN A 62 -17.26 -13.31 5.84
C GLN A 62 -16.82 -12.95 4.42
N GLY A 63 -16.46 -11.68 4.19
CA GLY A 63 -16.03 -11.15 2.89
C GLY A 63 -16.79 -11.77 1.73
N SER A 64 -18.11 -11.64 1.71
CA SER A 64 -18.95 -12.33 0.74
C SER A 64 -19.95 -11.39 0.09
N ASN A 65 -20.27 -11.63 -1.19
CA ASN A 65 -21.31 -10.92 -1.92
C ASN A 65 -22.51 -11.85 -2.14
N ILE A 66 -23.61 -11.57 -1.46
CA ILE A 66 -24.85 -12.34 -1.54
C ILE A 66 -25.92 -11.45 -2.17
N THR A 67 -26.48 -11.87 -3.29
CA THR A 67 -27.52 -11.14 -4.01
C THR A 67 -28.76 -12.01 -4.20
N ALA A 68 -29.92 -11.56 -3.72
CA ALA A 68 -31.21 -12.19 -4.00
C ALA A 68 -32.10 -11.23 -4.81
N GLY A 69 -32.97 -11.78 -5.66
CA GLY A 69 -33.91 -11.01 -6.46
C GLY A 69 -35.13 -10.52 -5.66
N ASP A 70 -35.50 -11.20 -4.58
CA ASP A 70 -36.53 -10.73 -3.63
C ASP A 70 -35.98 -10.71 -2.20
N THR A 71 -35.87 -11.87 -1.54
CA THR A 71 -35.54 -11.91 -0.10
C THR A 71 -34.21 -12.60 0.21
N ILE A 72 -33.33 -11.97 1.01
CA ILE A 72 -32.29 -12.70 1.77
C ILE A 72 -32.82 -12.93 3.19
N ARG A 73 -32.93 -14.19 3.61
CA ARG A 73 -33.30 -14.58 4.97
C ARG A 73 -32.19 -15.41 5.63
N LEU A 74 -31.65 -14.88 6.72
CA LEU A 74 -30.73 -15.58 7.61
C LEU A 74 -31.47 -15.91 8.92
N ASP A 75 -31.68 -17.19 9.21
CA ASP A 75 -32.35 -17.71 10.41
C ASP A 75 -31.37 -18.58 11.22
N SER A 76 -30.75 -17.99 12.24
CA SER A 76 -29.80 -18.67 13.11
C SER A 76 -30.45 -19.08 14.44
N ALA A 77 -30.19 -20.31 14.85
CA ALA A 77 -30.54 -20.80 16.18
C ALA A 77 -29.73 -20.16 17.32
N ARG A 78 -28.66 -19.43 17.01
CA ARG A 78 -27.83 -18.68 17.96
C ARG A 78 -27.52 -17.30 17.38
N ASP A 79 -26.29 -17.06 16.90
CA ASP A 79 -25.83 -15.74 16.48
C ASP A 79 -25.72 -15.60 14.96
N ILE A 80 -25.89 -14.38 14.45
CA ILE A 80 -25.53 -14.00 13.08
C ILE A 80 -24.32 -13.08 13.10
N LEU A 81 -23.24 -13.47 12.42
CA LEU A 81 -22.02 -12.69 12.27
C LEU A 81 -21.79 -12.32 10.80
N LEU A 82 -21.88 -11.03 10.48
CA LEU A 82 -21.50 -10.49 9.17
C LEU A 82 -20.17 -9.77 9.32
N GLN A 83 -19.11 -10.24 8.66
CA GLN A 83 -17.77 -9.69 8.83
C GLN A 83 -17.03 -9.43 7.51
N SER A 84 -16.18 -8.41 7.46
CA SER A 84 -15.22 -8.26 6.36
C SER A 84 -14.14 -9.33 6.45
N ALA A 85 -13.59 -9.74 5.30
CA ALA A 85 -12.36 -10.50 5.27
C ALA A 85 -11.15 -9.57 5.20
N GLN A 86 -10.01 -9.98 5.76
CA GLN A 86 -8.80 -9.18 5.80
C GLN A 86 -7.74 -9.78 4.87
N ASP A 87 -7.15 -8.92 4.05
CA ASP A 87 -5.97 -9.19 3.24
C ASP A 87 -4.77 -8.51 3.90
N SER A 88 -3.64 -9.20 3.95
CA SER A 88 -2.41 -8.65 4.52
C SER A 88 -1.30 -8.65 3.49
N GLN A 89 -0.63 -7.51 3.32
CA GLN A 89 0.58 -7.38 2.54
C GLN A 89 1.72 -6.97 3.45
N HIS A 90 2.80 -7.75 3.44
CA HIS A 90 4.01 -7.46 4.17
C HIS A 90 5.18 -7.32 3.20
N GLN A 91 5.88 -6.20 3.26
CA GLN A 91 7.01 -5.91 2.41
C GLN A 91 8.20 -5.46 3.25
N ASP A 92 9.32 -6.14 3.07
CA ASP A 92 10.59 -5.84 3.72
C ASP A 92 11.65 -5.59 2.64
N GLY A 93 12.28 -4.43 2.69
CA GLY A 93 13.22 -3.95 1.69
C GLY A 93 14.52 -3.47 2.33
N LYS A 94 15.65 -3.84 1.75
CA LYS A 94 16.98 -3.39 2.17
C LYS A 94 17.70 -2.83 0.96
N ASN A 95 18.19 -1.60 1.09
CA ASN A 95 18.96 -0.93 0.06
C ASN A 95 20.32 -0.57 0.64
N ARG A 96 21.39 -0.84 -0.09
CA ARG A 96 22.74 -0.39 0.24
C ARG A 96 23.38 0.18 -1.00
N ASN A 97 23.99 1.36 -0.87
CA ASN A 97 24.77 1.98 -1.92
C ASN A 97 26.09 2.49 -1.33
N ALA A 98 27.16 2.32 -2.08
CA ALA A 98 28.45 2.91 -1.78
C ALA A 98 29.08 3.38 -3.08
N GLY A 99 29.79 4.50 -3.05
CA GLY A 99 30.47 5.00 -4.22
C GLY A 99 31.49 6.05 -3.89
N VAL A 100 32.50 6.15 -4.73
CA VAL A 100 33.55 7.16 -4.65
C VAL A 100 33.69 7.79 -6.02
N GLN A 101 33.72 9.12 -6.06
CA GLN A 101 33.90 9.90 -7.28
C GLN A 101 34.93 11.00 -7.05
N VAL A 102 35.74 11.25 -8.07
CA VAL A 102 36.67 12.37 -8.11
C VAL A 102 36.49 13.10 -9.43
N GLY A 103 36.57 14.42 -9.40
CA GLY A 103 36.29 15.22 -10.58
C GLY A 103 36.78 16.65 -10.47
N VAL A 104 36.56 17.35 -11.57
CA VAL A 104 36.80 18.79 -11.69
C VAL A 104 35.47 19.48 -11.93
N GLY A 105 35.27 20.58 -11.22
CA GLY A 105 34.09 21.41 -11.34
C GLY A 105 34.45 22.81 -11.78
N VAL A 106 33.53 23.45 -12.49
CA VAL A 106 33.56 24.89 -12.75
C VAL A 106 32.38 25.52 -12.03
N SER A 107 32.61 26.61 -11.30
CA SER A 107 31.57 27.39 -10.64
C SER A 107 31.54 28.82 -11.13
N VAL A 108 30.35 29.36 -11.35
CA VAL A 108 30.11 30.75 -11.74
C VAL A 108 29.33 31.45 -10.63
N GLY A 109 29.85 32.58 -10.13
CA GLY A 109 29.31 33.33 -8.99
C GLY A 109 30.18 34.52 -8.60
N ALA A 110 30.18 34.90 -7.31
CA ALA A 110 30.97 36.02 -6.79
C ALA A 110 32.49 35.89 -7.02
N GLN A 111 33.00 34.67 -7.17
CA GLN A 111 34.32 34.33 -7.70
C GLN A 111 34.16 33.13 -8.63
N THR A 112 34.44 33.31 -9.92
CA THR A 112 34.44 32.23 -10.92
C THR A 112 35.77 31.47 -10.85
N GLY A 113 35.73 30.14 -10.86
CA GLY A 113 36.95 29.34 -10.75
C GLY A 113 36.75 27.86 -11.08
N VAL A 114 37.87 27.18 -11.36
CA VAL A 114 37.96 25.73 -11.49
C VAL A 114 38.34 25.17 -10.13
N TYR A 115 37.67 24.10 -9.69
CA TYR A 115 37.99 23.42 -8.44
C TYR A 115 38.05 21.90 -8.64
N ILE A 116 38.82 21.22 -7.80
CA ILE A 116 38.88 19.76 -7.74
C ILE A 116 38.00 19.33 -6.58
N TYR A 117 37.19 18.29 -6.78
CA TYR A 117 36.37 17.72 -5.74
C TYR A 117 36.57 16.21 -5.64
N ALA A 118 36.35 15.69 -4.45
CA ALA A 118 36.28 14.27 -4.15
C ALA A 118 35.06 14.03 -3.28
N GLU A 119 34.22 13.07 -3.67
CA GLU A 119 33.01 12.72 -2.93
C GLU A 119 32.96 11.21 -2.69
N ALA A 120 32.65 10.85 -1.44
CA ALA A 120 32.32 9.49 -1.06
C ALA A 120 30.86 9.46 -0.59
N ALA A 121 30.07 8.58 -1.19
CA ALA A 121 28.67 8.39 -0.86
C ALA A 121 28.48 6.99 -0.26
N TYR A 122 27.91 6.92 0.94
CA TYR A 122 27.47 5.67 1.56
C TYR A 122 26.02 5.82 2.01
N GLY A 123 25.17 4.88 1.63
CA GLY A 123 23.76 4.86 2.01
C GLY A 123 23.30 3.45 2.36
N LYS A 124 22.51 3.35 3.43
CA LYS A 124 21.86 2.11 3.86
C LYS A 124 20.42 2.44 4.26
N GLY A 125 19.47 1.88 3.52
CA GLY A 125 18.03 1.99 3.79
C GLY A 125 17.45 0.64 4.21
N LYS A 126 16.53 0.69 5.17
CA LYS A 126 15.59 -0.39 5.45
C LYS A 126 14.19 0.17 5.30
N ASN A 127 13.33 -0.53 4.59
CA ASN A 127 11.92 -0.19 4.48
C ASN A 127 11.10 -1.40 4.90
N ARG A 128 10.18 -1.19 5.84
CA ARG A 128 9.19 -2.20 6.20
C ARG A 128 7.82 -1.57 6.02
N SER A 129 6.98 -2.23 5.24
CA SER A 129 5.61 -1.82 5.00
C SER A 129 4.69 -2.97 5.32
N ASP A 130 3.79 -2.72 6.25
CA ASP A 130 2.69 -3.60 6.59
C ASP A 130 1.42 -2.89 6.12
N SER A 131 0.67 -3.51 5.22
CA SER A 131 -0.60 -3.00 4.70
C SER A 131 -1.68 -4.04 4.95
N GLN A 132 -2.85 -3.56 5.38
CA GLN A 132 -4.05 -4.37 5.59
C GLN A 132 -5.16 -3.76 4.74
N THR A 133 -5.82 -4.60 3.95
CA THR A 133 -7.01 -4.20 3.19
C THR A 133 -8.18 -5.11 3.56
N HIS A 134 -9.39 -4.58 3.44
CA HIS A 134 -10.60 -5.30 3.84
C HIS A 134 -11.46 -5.60 2.61
N GLN A 135 -12.00 -6.82 2.54
CA GLN A 135 -13.03 -7.22 1.59
C GLN A 135 -14.36 -7.29 2.35
N ASN A 136 -15.24 -6.34 2.09
CA ASN A 136 -16.49 -6.21 2.84
C ASN A 136 -17.47 -7.35 2.51
N THR A 137 -18.36 -7.64 3.46
CA THR A 137 -19.55 -8.45 3.20
C THR A 137 -20.66 -7.55 2.68
N LEU A 138 -21.22 -7.91 1.51
CA LEU A 138 -22.35 -7.24 0.87
C LEU A 138 -23.54 -8.21 0.80
N LEU A 139 -24.68 -7.79 1.34
CA LEU A 139 -25.96 -8.48 1.20
C LEU A 139 -26.90 -7.54 0.43
N GLN A 140 -27.38 -7.97 -0.74
CA GLN A 140 -28.25 -7.17 -1.60
C GLN A 140 -29.52 -7.93 -1.95
N SER A 141 -30.67 -7.32 -1.66
CA SER A 141 -32.01 -7.89 -1.88
C SER A 141 -33.07 -6.81 -1.70
N ASP A 142 -34.28 -7.04 -2.21
CA ASP A 142 -35.44 -6.19 -1.93
C ASP A 142 -35.87 -6.28 -0.47
N LYS A 143 -35.77 -7.47 0.13
CA LYS A 143 -36.05 -7.72 1.54
C LYS A 143 -34.88 -8.42 2.23
N LEU A 144 -34.32 -7.80 3.25
CA LEU A 144 -33.32 -8.43 4.12
C LEU A 144 -33.96 -8.79 5.46
N GLN A 145 -33.98 -10.09 5.79
CA GLN A 145 -34.52 -10.62 7.03
C GLN A 145 -33.42 -11.34 7.82
N LEU A 146 -33.12 -10.84 9.02
CA LEU A 146 -32.14 -11.41 9.94
C LEU A 146 -32.88 -11.86 11.21
N SER A 147 -32.93 -13.16 11.47
CA SER A 147 -33.53 -13.74 12.66
C SER A 147 -32.45 -14.53 13.42
N SER A 148 -32.18 -14.09 14.63
CA SER A 148 -31.14 -14.62 15.52
C SER A 148 -31.78 -14.83 16.89
N LYS A 149 -31.53 -15.98 17.53
CA LYS A 149 -31.97 -16.20 18.92
C LYS A 149 -31.03 -15.58 19.95
N GLY A 150 -29.78 -15.38 19.56
CA GLY A 150 -28.77 -14.60 20.28
C GLY A 150 -28.54 -13.26 19.57
N ASN A 151 -27.28 -12.87 19.39
CA ASN A 151 -26.88 -11.58 18.86
C ASN A 151 -26.69 -11.58 17.34
N THR A 152 -27.03 -10.45 16.72
CA THR A 152 -26.57 -10.11 15.37
C THR A 152 -25.44 -9.11 15.46
N VAL A 153 -24.27 -9.47 14.96
CA VAL A 153 -23.06 -8.65 15.04
C VAL A 153 -22.55 -8.35 13.64
N LEU A 154 -22.27 -7.07 13.39
CA LEU A 154 -21.65 -6.62 12.16
C LEU A 154 -20.23 -6.10 12.45
N LYS A 155 -19.24 -6.68 11.79
CA LYS A 155 -17.82 -6.29 11.90
C LYS A 155 -17.30 -5.87 10.54
N TRP A 156 -17.05 -4.58 10.37
CA TRP A 156 -16.64 -4.00 9.10
C TRP A 156 -15.13 -3.77 9.12
#